data_AF-A0A957L4W2-F1
#
_entry.id   AF-A0A957L4W2-F1
#
_cell.length_a   1.000
_cell.length_b   1.000
_cell.length_c   1.000
_cell.angle_alpha   90.00
_cell.angle_beta   90.00
_cell.angle_gamma   90.00
#
_symmetry.space_group_name_H-M   'P 1'
#
loop_
_entity.id
_entity.type
_entity.pdbx_description
1 polymer ?
#
loop_
_entity_poly.entity_id
_entity_poly.type
_entity_poly.pdbx_seq_one_letter_code
_entity_poly.pdbx_strand_id
1 'polypeptide(L)'
;AGSPPSAVEMIQRVYRIRGLEYLGQLWEDWEGFFAEIEESHSSLAALVFFRSPSPDRHWLTASGVVMDAAALISAAVDTPFDPRANLCIRAGFLALRQIADFFEVQHNPEPHFPRDPISVTREEFNEAVAALAAAGVPIKPDLEQAWADFAGWRVNYDRVLLALAGITNAPLVNWISDRAPAGDQHEIFV
;
A
#
# COMPACT_ATOMS: atom_id res chain seq x y z
N ALA A 1 -9.50 -8.62 2.58
CA ALA A 1 -8.28 -8.36 3.38
C ALA A 1 -8.50 -8.42 4.89
N GLY A 2 -9.66 -8.85 5.43
CA GLY A 2 -9.93 -8.79 6.89
C GLY A 2 -10.65 -7.51 7.30
N SER A 3 -10.91 -7.36 8.61
CA SER A 3 -11.45 -6.15 9.24
C SER A 3 -10.79 -6.00 10.63
N PRO A 4 -9.83 -5.08 10.82
CA PRO A 4 -9.30 -4.14 9.82
C PRO A 4 -8.54 -4.86 8.68
N PRO A 5 -8.46 -4.26 7.49
CA PRO A 5 -7.77 -4.87 6.36
C PRO A 5 -6.25 -4.95 6.58
N SER A 6 -5.59 -6.01 6.11
CA SER A 6 -4.13 -6.11 6.08
C SER A 6 -3.63 -6.86 4.83
N ALA A 7 -2.41 -6.56 4.41
CA ALA A 7 -1.76 -7.21 3.27
C ALA A 7 -1.54 -8.72 3.52
N VAL A 8 -1.12 -9.08 4.74
CA VAL A 8 -0.91 -10.48 5.15
C VAL A 8 -2.20 -11.29 5.03
N GLU A 9 -3.31 -10.80 5.61
CA GLU A 9 -4.60 -11.52 5.56
C GLU A 9 -5.14 -11.58 4.12
N MET A 10 -4.89 -10.56 3.31
CA MET A 10 -5.23 -10.58 1.88
C MET A 10 -4.51 -11.72 1.15
N ILE A 11 -3.18 -11.81 1.29
CA ILE A 11 -2.37 -12.86 0.65
C ILE A 11 -2.79 -14.25 1.17
N GLN A 12 -2.92 -14.43 2.49
CA GLN A 12 -3.34 -15.69 3.09
C GLN A 12 -4.72 -16.16 2.60
N ARG A 13 -5.67 -15.24 2.39
CA ARG A 13 -6.99 -15.58 1.83
C ARG A 13 -6.91 -15.99 0.37
N VAL A 14 -6.18 -15.23 -0.45
CA VAL A 14 -6.02 -15.55 -1.87
C VAL A 14 -5.34 -16.91 -2.03
N TYR A 15 -4.24 -17.13 -1.30
CA TYR A 15 -3.53 -18.41 -1.29
C TYR A 15 -4.45 -19.60 -0.94
N ARG A 16 -5.25 -19.47 0.13
CA ARG A 16 -6.13 -20.55 0.60
C ARG A 16 -7.33 -20.83 -0.32
N ILE A 17 -7.87 -19.81 -0.99
CA ILE A 17 -9.17 -19.91 -1.67
C ILE A 17 -9.03 -20.01 -3.19
N ARG A 18 -8.07 -19.30 -3.78
CA ARG A 18 -7.99 -19.09 -5.24
C ARG A 18 -6.63 -19.46 -5.85
N GLY A 19 -5.60 -19.64 -5.04
CA GLY A 19 -4.22 -19.77 -5.51
C GLY A 19 -3.56 -18.41 -5.81
N LEU A 20 -2.22 -18.38 -5.80
CA LEU A 20 -1.45 -17.14 -6.01
C LEU A 20 -1.54 -16.63 -7.45
N GLU A 21 -1.85 -17.51 -8.41
CA GLU A 21 -2.08 -17.16 -9.81
C GLU A 21 -3.20 -16.14 -10.00
N TYR A 22 -4.19 -16.12 -9.09
CA TYR A 22 -5.27 -15.14 -9.11
C TYR A 22 -4.80 -13.71 -8.86
N LEU A 23 -3.66 -13.53 -8.16
CA LEU A 23 -3.12 -12.22 -7.87
C LEU A 23 -2.78 -11.43 -9.14
N GLY A 24 -2.42 -12.11 -10.23
CA GLY A 24 -2.16 -11.47 -11.52
C GLY A 24 -3.32 -10.61 -12.03
N GLN A 25 -4.54 -11.17 -12.02
CA GLN A 25 -5.74 -10.42 -12.42
C GLN A 25 -6.02 -9.28 -11.43
N LEU A 26 -5.84 -9.54 -10.14
CA LEU A 26 -6.05 -8.54 -9.11
C LEU A 26 -5.11 -7.34 -9.30
N TRP A 27 -3.86 -7.56 -9.70
CA TRP A 27 -2.92 -6.49 -9.97
C TRP A 27 -3.34 -5.63 -11.17
N GLU A 28 -3.82 -6.25 -12.25
CA GLU A 28 -4.31 -5.53 -13.44
C GLU A 28 -5.55 -4.68 -13.10
N ASP A 29 -6.50 -5.24 -12.35
CA ASP A 29 -7.70 -4.52 -11.93
C ASP A 29 -7.33 -3.28 -11.08
N TRP A 30 -6.37 -3.43 -10.18
CA TRP A 30 -5.90 -2.34 -9.33
C TRP A 30 -5.04 -1.32 -10.08
N GLU A 31 -4.23 -1.74 -11.05
CA GLU A 31 -3.52 -0.84 -11.94
C GLU A 31 -4.49 0.10 -12.67
N GLY A 32 -5.57 -0.45 -13.24
CA GLY A 32 -6.63 0.33 -13.88
C GLY A 32 -7.33 1.27 -12.89
N PHE A 33 -7.70 0.77 -11.71
CA PHE A 33 -8.31 1.58 -10.66
C PHE A 33 -7.42 2.75 -10.20
N PHE A 34 -6.10 2.57 -10.13
CA PHE A 34 -5.18 3.65 -9.80
C PHE A 34 -5.15 4.74 -10.85
N ALA A 35 -5.19 4.39 -12.14
CA ALA A 35 -5.30 5.37 -13.21
C ALA A 35 -6.62 6.16 -13.13
N GLU A 36 -7.74 5.48 -12.83
CA GLU A 36 -9.04 6.13 -12.62
C GLU A 36 -9.02 7.08 -11.42
N ILE A 37 -8.38 6.69 -10.31
CA ILE A 37 -8.21 7.53 -9.12
C ILE A 37 -7.36 8.76 -9.46
N GLU A 38 -6.23 8.57 -10.13
CA GLU A 38 -5.33 9.67 -10.52
C GLU A 38 -6.09 10.75 -11.29
N GLU A 39 -6.87 10.35 -12.31
CA GLU A 39 -7.67 11.29 -13.11
C GLU A 39 -8.82 11.92 -12.30
N SER A 40 -9.63 11.10 -11.63
CA SER A 40 -10.85 11.57 -10.96
C SER A 40 -10.58 12.44 -9.73
N HIS A 41 -9.61 12.06 -8.90
CA HIS A 41 -9.34 12.74 -7.63
C HIS A 41 -8.50 14.00 -7.81
N SER A 42 -7.66 14.06 -8.85
CA SER A 42 -7.00 15.31 -9.24
C SER A 42 -7.96 16.29 -9.94
N SER A 43 -8.92 15.79 -10.72
CA SER A 43 -9.93 16.62 -11.40
C SER A 43 -11.03 17.12 -10.46
N LEU A 44 -11.39 16.34 -9.44
CA LEU A 44 -12.40 16.67 -8.44
C LEU A 44 -11.95 16.25 -7.03
N ALA A 45 -11.20 17.13 -6.38
CA ALA A 45 -10.60 16.88 -5.06
C ALA A 45 -11.59 16.52 -3.95
N ALA A 46 -12.86 16.90 -4.08
CA ALA A 46 -13.91 16.49 -3.14
C ALA A 46 -14.06 14.95 -3.04
N LEU A 47 -13.72 14.20 -4.10
CA LEU A 47 -13.77 12.73 -4.11
C LEU A 47 -12.77 12.09 -3.15
N VAL A 48 -11.64 12.76 -2.87
CA VAL A 48 -10.62 12.30 -1.91
C VAL A 48 -11.22 12.07 -0.52
N PHE A 49 -12.20 12.91 -0.15
CA PHE A 49 -12.89 12.85 1.14
C PHE A 49 -14.16 12.01 1.12
N PHE A 50 -14.55 11.44 -0.03
CA PHE A 50 -15.78 10.67 -0.14
C PHE A 50 -15.64 9.32 0.56
N ARG A 51 -16.47 9.09 1.58
CA ARG A 51 -16.43 7.87 2.40
C ARG A 51 -17.46 6.86 1.93
N SER A 52 -17.10 5.58 2.01
CA SER A 52 -18.10 4.52 1.86
C SER A 52 -19.13 4.61 2.99
N PRO A 53 -20.40 4.28 2.75
CA PRO A 53 -21.38 4.08 3.82
C PRO A 53 -20.99 2.97 4.80
N SER A 54 -20.12 2.05 4.38
CA SER A 54 -19.55 1.02 5.25
C SER A 54 -18.27 1.55 5.90
N PRO A 55 -18.21 1.72 7.23
CA PRO A 55 -17.09 2.39 7.92
C PRO A 55 -15.76 1.64 7.83
N ASP A 56 -15.81 0.35 7.50
CA ASP A 56 -14.66 -0.52 7.26
C ASP A 56 -14.09 -0.43 5.83
N ARG A 57 -14.69 0.39 4.96
CA ARG A 57 -14.28 0.56 3.56
C ARG A 57 -13.78 1.96 3.31
N HIS A 58 -12.50 2.07 2.97
CA HIS A 58 -11.88 3.33 2.60
C HIS A 58 -10.91 3.08 1.44
N TRP A 59 -11.05 3.88 0.37
CA TRP A 59 -10.30 3.70 -0.87
C TRP A 59 -8.79 3.75 -0.60
N LEU A 60 -8.32 4.74 0.17
CA LEU A 60 -6.90 4.93 0.45
C LEU A 60 -6.29 3.77 1.25
N THR A 61 -6.99 3.25 2.27
CA THR A 61 -6.47 2.11 3.03
C THR A 61 -6.48 0.84 2.19
N ALA A 62 -7.46 0.68 1.29
CA ALA A 62 -7.48 -0.43 0.37
C ALA A 62 -6.32 -0.35 -0.63
N SER A 63 -6.04 0.85 -1.18
CA SER A 63 -4.89 1.14 -2.02
C SER A 63 -3.57 0.80 -1.32
N GLY A 64 -3.37 1.25 -0.08
CA GLY A 64 -2.15 0.92 0.68
C GLY A 64 -2.01 -0.57 0.93
N VAL A 65 -3.08 -1.26 1.34
CA VAL A 65 -3.07 -2.72 1.57
C VAL A 65 -2.73 -3.51 0.31
N VAL A 66 -3.22 -3.08 -0.85
CA VAL A 66 -2.93 -3.72 -2.14
C VAL A 66 -1.49 -3.51 -2.55
N MET A 67 -0.96 -2.28 -2.43
CA MET A 67 0.45 -2.00 -2.73
C MET A 67 1.39 -2.72 -1.77
N ASP A 68 1.08 -2.78 -0.48
CA ASP A 68 1.84 -3.54 0.52
C ASP A 68 1.80 -5.04 0.19
N ALA A 69 0.65 -5.57 -0.24
CA ALA A 69 0.51 -6.97 -0.65
C ALA A 69 1.33 -7.26 -1.91
N ALA A 70 1.25 -6.42 -2.93
CA ALA A 70 2.05 -6.56 -4.14
C ALA A 70 3.56 -6.49 -3.83
N ALA A 71 3.98 -5.56 -2.95
CA ALA A 71 5.36 -5.44 -2.52
C ALA A 71 5.85 -6.68 -1.76
N LEU A 72 5.04 -7.21 -0.83
CA LEU A 72 5.35 -8.45 -0.11
C LEU A 72 5.44 -9.66 -1.05
N ILE A 73 4.54 -9.78 -2.02
CA ILE A 73 4.55 -10.85 -3.02
C ILE A 73 5.83 -10.77 -3.86
N SER A 74 6.11 -9.60 -4.47
CA SER A 74 7.30 -9.40 -5.30
C SER A 74 8.60 -9.65 -4.53
N ALA A 75 8.67 -9.21 -3.28
CA ALA A 75 9.88 -9.27 -2.48
C ALA A 75 10.12 -10.63 -1.82
N ALA A 76 9.12 -11.18 -1.11
CA ALA A 76 9.33 -12.28 -0.17
C ALA A 76 8.72 -13.63 -0.60
N VAL A 77 7.79 -13.66 -1.54
CA VAL A 77 7.11 -14.91 -1.93
C VAL A 77 7.84 -15.60 -3.09
N ASP A 78 8.07 -16.90 -2.96
CA ASP A 78 8.80 -17.71 -3.93
C ASP A 78 7.84 -18.20 -5.04
N THR A 79 7.54 -17.28 -5.95
CA THR A 79 6.76 -17.53 -7.17
C THR A 79 7.51 -17.00 -8.41
N PRO A 80 7.16 -17.48 -9.61
CA PRO A 80 7.64 -16.87 -10.84
C PRO A 80 7.42 -15.36 -10.84
N PHE A 81 8.39 -14.63 -11.40
CA PHE A 81 8.31 -13.18 -11.50
C PHE A 81 7.06 -12.74 -12.27
N ASP A 82 6.26 -11.86 -11.68
CA ASP A 82 5.08 -11.26 -12.30
C ASP A 82 5.27 -9.73 -12.40
N PRO A 83 5.48 -9.17 -13.61
CA PRO A 83 5.67 -7.72 -13.78
C PRO A 83 4.43 -6.91 -13.38
N ARG A 84 3.24 -7.51 -13.35
CA ARG A 84 1.97 -6.82 -13.05
C ARG A 84 1.92 -6.32 -11.61
N ALA A 85 2.53 -7.05 -10.67
CA ALA A 85 2.64 -6.59 -9.29
C ALA A 85 3.43 -5.28 -9.21
N ASN A 86 4.54 -5.18 -9.96
CA ASN A 86 5.39 -3.98 -9.99
C ASN A 86 4.68 -2.80 -10.69
N LEU A 87 3.95 -3.07 -11.77
CA LEU A 87 3.13 -2.06 -12.47
C LEU A 87 2.01 -1.54 -11.57
N CYS A 88 1.32 -2.42 -10.84
CA CYS A 88 0.30 -2.05 -9.87
C CYS A 88 0.85 -1.14 -8.76
N ILE A 89 2.00 -1.49 -8.16
CA ILE A 89 2.67 -0.62 -7.16
C ILE A 89 3.01 0.74 -7.78
N ARG A 90 3.55 0.74 -9.01
CA ARG A 90 3.93 1.96 -9.73
C ARG A 90 2.75 2.87 -10.02
N ALA A 91 1.68 2.34 -10.59
CA ALA A 91 0.45 3.07 -10.83
C ALA A 91 -0.09 3.66 -9.52
N GLY A 92 -0.09 2.87 -8.45
CA GLY A 92 -0.54 3.31 -7.14
C GLY A 92 0.26 4.47 -6.57
N PHE A 93 1.60 4.38 -6.53
CA PHE A 93 2.38 5.47 -5.95
C PHE A 93 2.36 6.73 -6.82
N LEU A 94 2.23 6.62 -8.14
CA LEU A 94 2.10 7.79 -9.02
C LEU A 94 0.76 8.49 -8.79
N ALA A 95 -0.34 7.74 -8.74
CA ALA A 95 -1.66 8.28 -8.44
C ALA A 95 -1.70 8.99 -7.07
N LEU A 96 -1.14 8.36 -6.03
CA LEU A 96 -1.10 8.98 -4.71
C LEU A 96 -0.22 10.23 -4.66
N ARG A 97 0.92 10.25 -5.36
CA ARG A 97 1.78 11.45 -5.44
C ARG A 97 1.07 12.61 -6.12
N GLN A 98 0.36 12.35 -7.22
CA GLN A 98 -0.41 13.36 -7.93
C GLN A 98 -1.50 13.98 -7.03
N ILE A 99 -2.16 13.17 -6.19
CA ILE A 99 -3.12 13.65 -5.20
C ILE A 99 -2.41 14.42 -4.08
N ALA A 100 -1.27 13.93 -3.59
CA ALA A 100 -0.48 14.62 -2.57
C ALA A 100 0.03 15.99 -3.05
N ASP A 101 0.43 16.11 -4.30
CA ASP A 101 0.84 17.39 -4.92
C ASP A 101 -0.31 18.40 -4.91
N PHE A 102 -1.54 17.95 -5.19
CA PHE A 102 -2.73 18.79 -5.08
C PHE A 102 -2.94 19.35 -3.67
N PHE A 103 -2.64 18.57 -2.62
CA PHE A 103 -2.71 18.99 -1.22
C PHE A 103 -1.39 19.58 -0.68
N GLU A 104 -0.43 19.90 -1.56
CA GLU A 104 0.87 20.49 -1.21
C GLU A 104 1.70 19.64 -0.22
N VAL A 105 1.46 18.33 -0.17
CA VAL A 105 2.18 17.39 0.70
C VAL A 105 3.62 17.24 0.21
N GLN A 106 4.55 17.78 0.99
CA GLN A 106 5.99 17.69 0.70
C GLN A 106 6.49 16.25 0.74
N HIS A 107 7.09 15.79 -0.37
CA HIS A 107 7.69 14.46 -0.49
C HIS A 107 8.91 14.47 -1.42
N ASN A 108 9.79 13.47 -1.30
CA ASN A 108 10.91 13.28 -2.20
C ASN A 108 10.40 12.64 -3.51
N PRO A 109 10.58 13.26 -4.70
CA PRO A 109 10.11 12.70 -5.97
C PRO A 109 10.90 11.45 -6.41
N GLU A 110 12.14 11.30 -5.94
CA GLU A 110 13.01 10.17 -6.25
C GLU A 110 13.57 9.57 -4.93
N PRO A 111 12.71 8.93 -4.12
CA PRO A 111 13.14 8.34 -2.86
C PRO A 111 13.92 7.05 -3.11
N HIS A 112 14.98 6.83 -2.32
CA HIS A 112 15.85 5.68 -2.44
C HIS A 112 16.16 5.08 -1.07
N PHE A 113 15.65 3.88 -0.79
CA PHE A 113 16.07 3.13 0.40
C PHE A 113 17.53 2.61 0.23
N PRO A 114 18.38 2.63 1.27
CA PRO A 114 18.12 3.05 2.65
C PRO A 114 18.41 4.52 2.96
N ARG A 115 18.71 5.35 1.94
CA ARG A 115 18.96 6.79 2.12
C ARG A 115 17.72 7.49 2.67
N ASP A 116 16.56 7.16 2.10
CA ASP A 116 15.25 7.59 2.55
C ASP A 116 14.61 6.47 3.39
N PRO A 117 14.17 6.73 4.63
CA PRO A 117 13.60 5.72 5.50
C PRO A 117 12.14 5.39 5.12
N ILE A 118 11.67 4.24 5.60
CA ILE A 118 10.25 3.85 5.59
C ILE A 118 9.74 3.68 7.01
N SER A 119 8.41 3.77 7.18
CA SER A 119 7.73 3.65 8.46
C SER A 119 7.48 2.22 8.95
N VAL A 120 7.59 1.22 8.08
CA VAL A 120 7.53 -0.19 8.46
C VAL A 120 8.91 -0.64 8.87
N THR A 121 9.01 -1.26 10.05
CA THR A 121 10.28 -1.74 10.60
C THR A 121 10.68 -3.09 10.02
N ARG A 122 11.95 -3.47 10.19
CA ARG A 122 12.43 -4.79 9.77
C ARG A 122 11.72 -5.90 10.55
N GLU A 123 11.48 -5.67 11.83
CA GLU A 123 10.81 -6.58 12.74
C GLU A 123 9.37 -6.87 12.27
N GLU A 124 8.62 -5.82 11.94
CA GLU A 124 7.24 -5.97 11.42
C GLU A 124 7.21 -6.69 10.07
N PHE A 125 8.17 -6.42 9.19
CA PHE A 125 8.31 -7.19 7.95
C PHE A 125 8.57 -8.67 8.23
N ASN A 126 9.50 -8.98 9.15
CA ASN A 126 9.80 -10.36 9.53
C ASN A 126 8.57 -11.06 10.13
N GLU A 127 7.79 -10.36 10.96
CA GLU A 127 6.52 -10.87 11.50
C GLU A 127 5.49 -11.17 10.40
N ALA A 128 5.35 -10.28 9.43
CA ALA A 128 4.47 -10.47 8.29
C ALA A 128 4.89 -11.69 7.46
N VAL A 129 6.18 -11.83 7.15
CA VAL A 129 6.73 -12.98 6.42
C VAL A 129 6.56 -14.28 7.21
N ALA A 130 6.79 -14.27 8.52
CA ALA A 130 6.58 -15.43 9.38
C ALA A 130 5.10 -15.86 9.40
N ALA A 131 4.17 -14.90 9.42
CA ALA A 131 2.74 -15.19 9.34
C ALA A 131 2.33 -15.79 7.99
N LEU A 132 2.94 -15.34 6.88
CA LEU A 132 2.73 -15.94 5.56
C LEU A 132 3.27 -17.37 5.49
N ALA A 133 4.50 -17.59 5.97
CA ALA A 133 5.12 -18.92 6.04
C ALA A 133 4.28 -19.90 6.88
N ALA A 134 3.78 -19.46 8.04
CA ALA A 134 2.92 -20.25 8.91
C ALA A 134 1.59 -20.66 8.23
N ALA A 135 1.11 -19.87 7.27
CA ALA A 135 -0.06 -20.20 6.46
C ALA A 135 0.25 -21.09 5.23
N GLY A 136 1.51 -21.50 5.05
CA GLY A 136 1.98 -22.36 3.96
C GLY A 136 2.36 -21.61 2.68
N VAL A 137 2.34 -20.27 2.68
CA VAL A 137 2.81 -19.48 1.53
C VAL A 137 4.30 -19.74 1.32
N PRO A 138 4.77 -20.05 0.08
CA PRO A 138 6.17 -20.32 -0.18
C PRO A 138 6.98 -19.03 -0.05
N ILE A 139 7.96 -18.99 0.86
CA ILE A 139 8.79 -17.82 1.14
C ILE A 139 10.20 -18.05 0.60
N LYS A 140 10.78 -17.00 -0.01
CA LYS A 140 12.17 -17.03 -0.50
C LYS A 140 13.14 -17.24 0.67
N PRO A 141 14.26 -17.97 0.46
CA PRO A 141 15.20 -18.27 1.55
C PRO A 141 16.00 -17.05 2.02
N ASP A 142 16.28 -16.09 1.14
CA ASP A 142 17.06 -14.89 1.47
C ASP A 142 16.16 -13.75 1.97
N LEU A 143 15.94 -13.73 3.29
CA LEU A 143 15.12 -12.71 3.94
C LEU A 143 15.78 -11.33 4.01
N GLU A 144 17.11 -11.25 3.92
CA GLU A 144 17.81 -9.96 3.86
C GLU A 144 17.55 -9.27 2.53
N GLN A 145 17.67 -10.02 1.43
CA GLN A 145 17.31 -9.50 0.11
C GLN A 145 15.82 -9.18 0.02
N ALA A 146 14.95 -10.05 0.55
CA ALA A 146 13.51 -9.81 0.55
C ALA A 146 13.12 -8.52 1.31
N TRP A 147 13.80 -8.22 2.42
CA TRP A 147 13.60 -6.94 3.11
C TRP A 147 14.04 -5.75 2.27
N ALA A 148 15.24 -5.82 1.68
CA ALA A 148 15.75 -4.73 0.85
C ALA A 148 14.81 -4.44 -0.34
N ASP A 149 14.27 -5.50 -0.97
CA ASP A 149 13.31 -5.40 -2.07
C ASP A 149 11.97 -4.81 -1.60
N PHE A 150 11.43 -5.27 -0.46
CA PHE A 150 10.20 -4.74 0.11
C PHE A 150 10.34 -3.26 0.45
N ALA A 151 11.42 -2.89 1.15
CA ALA A 151 11.69 -1.51 1.51
C ALA A 151 11.92 -0.63 0.28
N GLY A 152 12.59 -1.18 -0.75
CA GLY A 152 12.78 -0.53 -2.05
C GLY A 152 11.47 -0.23 -2.78
N TRP A 153 10.44 -1.06 -2.64
CA TRP A 153 9.09 -0.75 -3.13
C TRP A 153 8.37 0.25 -2.24
N ARG A 154 8.32 -0.04 -0.94
CA ARG A 154 7.56 0.70 0.07
C ARG A 154 7.96 2.16 0.17
N VAL A 155 9.25 2.48 0.00
CA VAL A 155 9.76 3.86 0.05
C VAL A 155 9.12 4.78 -1.00
N ASN A 156 8.58 4.24 -2.09
CA ASN A 156 7.98 5.05 -3.15
C ASN A 156 6.64 5.68 -2.75
N TYR A 157 5.91 5.05 -1.82
CA TYR A 157 4.58 5.50 -1.40
C TYR A 157 4.46 5.75 0.10
N ASP A 158 5.43 5.36 0.93
CA ASP A 158 5.38 5.46 2.39
C ASP A 158 4.88 6.84 2.88
N ARG A 159 5.69 7.89 2.69
CA ARG A 159 5.40 9.22 3.22
C ARG A 159 4.06 9.78 2.71
N VAL A 160 3.80 9.61 1.42
CA VAL A 160 2.59 10.12 0.76
C VAL A 160 1.34 9.40 1.26
N LEU A 161 1.39 8.07 1.34
CA LEU A 161 0.28 7.25 1.84
C LEU A 161 -0.08 7.63 3.28
N LEU A 162 0.93 7.80 4.15
CA LEU A 162 0.71 8.20 5.55
C LEU A 162 0.13 9.61 5.68
N ALA A 163 0.64 10.57 4.91
CA ALA A 163 0.14 11.93 4.92
C ALA A 163 -1.31 12.02 4.43
N LEU A 164 -1.63 11.35 3.33
CA LEU A 164 -3.00 11.27 2.82
C LEU A 164 -3.93 10.57 3.82
N ALA A 165 -3.46 9.54 4.54
CA ALA A 165 -4.24 8.87 5.57
C ALA A 165 -4.62 9.82 6.72
N GLY A 166 -3.72 10.74 7.09
CA GLY A 166 -4.00 11.83 8.03
C GLY A 166 -5.03 12.82 7.48
N ILE A 167 -4.81 13.31 6.25
CA ILE A 167 -5.71 14.28 5.58
C ILE A 167 -7.13 13.73 5.46
N THR A 168 -7.29 12.47 5.06
CA THR A 168 -8.62 11.87 4.89
C THR A 168 -9.23 11.35 6.19
N ASN A 169 -8.50 11.41 7.31
CA ASN A 169 -8.84 10.77 8.58
C ASN A 169 -9.29 9.31 8.36
N ALA A 170 -8.40 8.55 7.70
CA ALA A 170 -8.64 7.17 7.30
C ALA A 170 -8.87 6.26 8.54
N PRO A 171 -9.72 5.23 8.43
CA PRO A 171 -9.94 4.28 9.53
C PRO A 171 -8.63 3.56 9.86
N LEU A 172 -8.44 3.18 11.14
CA LEU A 172 -7.20 2.60 11.64
C LEU A 172 -6.87 1.26 10.93
N VAL A 173 -5.71 1.22 10.28
CA VAL A 173 -5.18 0.11 9.50
C VAL A 173 -3.67 0.03 9.71
N ASN A 174 -3.20 -1.18 9.99
CA ASN A 174 -1.78 -1.47 10.20
C ASN A 174 -0.95 -1.06 8.98
N TRP A 175 0.22 -0.45 9.23
CA TRP A 175 1.17 0.06 8.23
C TRP A 175 0.70 1.29 7.44
N ILE A 176 -0.47 1.83 7.76
CA ILE A 176 -1.09 2.93 7.04
C ILE A 176 -1.54 4.01 8.03
N SER A 177 -2.79 3.99 8.46
CA SER A 177 -3.38 5.07 9.25
C SER A 177 -3.01 4.99 10.73
N ASP A 178 -2.47 3.85 11.19
CA ASP A 178 -1.86 3.74 12.53
C ASP A 178 -0.55 4.53 12.67
N ARG A 179 0.01 4.98 11.55
CA ARG A 179 1.20 5.83 11.43
C ARG A 179 0.89 7.19 10.81
N ALA A 180 -0.39 7.49 10.56
CA ALA A 180 -0.77 8.79 10.05
C ALA A 180 -0.26 9.88 11.01
N PRO A 181 0.37 10.96 10.51
CA PRO A 181 0.75 12.07 11.36
C PRO A 181 -0.47 12.53 12.15
N ALA A 182 -0.31 12.73 13.46
CA ALA A 182 -1.35 13.40 14.23
C ALA A 182 -1.59 14.74 13.56
N GLY A 183 -2.80 14.96 13.04
CA GLY A 183 -3.11 16.15 12.27
C GLY A 183 -2.85 17.38 13.13
N ASP A 184 -1.88 18.20 12.75
CA ASP A 184 -1.96 19.62 13.05
C ASP A 184 -3.21 20.11 12.32
N GLN A 185 -4.26 20.35 13.10
CA GLN A 185 -5.49 20.97 12.66
C GLN A 185 -5.19 22.42 12.26
N HIS A 186 -4.44 22.64 11.17
CA HIS A 186 -4.49 23.93 10.51
C HIS A 186 -5.86 24.02 9.84
N GLU A 187 -6.62 24.99 10.35
CA GLU A 187 -7.91 25.47 9.88
C GLU A 187 -8.04 25.43 8.35
N ILE A 188 -8.55 24.34 7.79
CA ILE A 188 -9.12 24.33 6.43
C ILE A 188 -10.63 24.37 6.58
N PHE A 189 -11.12 25.48 7.10
CA PHE A 189 -12.47 25.99 6.87
C PHE A 189 -12.40 27.51 6.87
N VAL A 190 -12.30 28.09 5.67
CA VAL A 190 -12.75 29.45 5.37
C VAL A 190 -13.58 29.40 4.10
#